data_AF-A0A383C9S7-F1
#
_entry.id   AF-A0A383C9S7-F1
#
_cell.length_a   1.000
_cell.length_b   1.000
_cell.length_c   1.000
_cell.angle_alpha   90.00
_cell.angle_beta   90.00
_cell.angle_gamma   90.00
#
_symmetry.space_group_name_H-M   'P 1'
#
loop_
_entity.id
_entity.type
_entity.pdbx_description
1 polymer ?
#
loop_
_entity_poly.entity_id
_entity_poly.type
_entity_poly.pdbx_seq_one_letter_code
_entity_poly.pdbx_strand_id
1 'polypeptide(L)' 'KKEERIFTGVFGRIRDVRQGPEGFIYLLTDESPGRLMRVKPAS' A
#
# COMPACT_ATOMS: atom_id res chain seq x y z
N LYS A 1 -9.21 -13.95 14.81
CA LYS A 1 -8.54 -13.39 13.61
C LYS A 1 -7.22 -12.78 14.05
N LYS A 2 -6.11 -13.12 13.40
CA LYS A 2 -4.82 -12.45 13.60
C LYS A 2 -4.76 -11.27 12.63
N GLU A 3 -4.53 -10.06 13.15
CA GLU A 3 -4.29 -8.85 12.35
C GLU A 3 -2.84 -8.45 12.57
N GLU A 4 -2.18 -7.97 11.51
CA GLU A 4 -0.83 -7.46 11.57
C GLU A 4 -0.73 -6.11 10.88
N ARG A 5 0.02 -5.18 11.47
CA ARG A 5 0.20 -3.83 10.95
C ARG A 5 1.63 -3.69 10.42
N ILE A 6 1.74 -3.67 9.10
CA ILE A 6 3.02 -3.75 8.38
C ILE A 6 3.54 -2.40 7.86
N PHE A 7 2.70 -1.36 7.81
CA PHE A 7 3.05 -0.05 7.25
C PHE A 7 2.71 1.14 8.16
N THR A 8 2.68 0.91 9.48
CA THR A 8 2.39 1.97 10.45
C THR A 8 3.41 3.11 10.33
N GLY A 9 2.95 4.32 10.04
CA GLY A 9 3.79 5.52 9.97
C GLY A 9 4.68 5.63 8.74
N VAL A 10 4.55 4.76 7.74
CA VAL A 10 5.48 4.72 6.59
C VAL A 10 5.01 5.61 5.44
N PHE A 11 3.71 5.61 5.13
CA PHE A 11 3.21 6.15 3.84
C PHE A 11 2.26 7.35 3.95
N GLY A 12 1.96 7.81 5.17
CA GLY A 12 0.92 8.82 5.39
C GLY A 12 -0.48 8.27 5.11
N ARG A 13 -1.40 9.14 4.67
CA ARG A 13 -2.78 8.74 4.36
C ARG A 13 -2.86 8.10 2.97
N ILE A 14 -3.42 6.90 2.93
CA ILE A 14 -3.68 6.16 1.69
C ILE A 14 -5.05 6.56 1.14
N ARG A 15 -5.09 6.95 -0.13
CA ARG A 15 -6.27 7.33 -0.89
C ARG A 15 -6.92 6.15 -1.60
N ASP A 16 -6.11 5.31 -2.24
CA ASP A 16 -6.59 4.17 -3.02
C ASP A 16 -5.68 2.96 -2.82
N VAL A 17 -6.29 1.77 -2.87
CA VAL A 17 -5.63 0.47 -2.76
C VAL A 17 -6.15 -0.41 -3.89
N ARG A 18 -5.25 -0.89 -4.75
CA ARG A 18 -5.60 -1.81 -5.85
C ARG A 18 -4.77 -3.07 -5.81
N GLN A 19 -5.42 -4.20 -6.04
CA GLN A 19 -4.74 -5.47 -6.26
C GLN A 19 -4.47 -5.64 -7.76
N GLY A 20 -3.22 -5.97 -8.11
CA GLY A 20 -2.84 -6.34 -9.46
C GLY A 20 -2.67 -7.85 -9.62
N PRO A 21 -2.23 -8.29 -10.81
CA PRO A 21 -1.84 -9.69 -11.05
C PRO A 21 -0.81 -10.16 -10.02
N GLU A 22 -0.69 -11.47 -9.82
CA GLU A 22 0.36 -12.09 -8.98
C GLU A 22 0.44 -11.58 -7.52
N GLY A 23 -0.66 -11.05 -7.00
CA GLY A 23 -0.75 -10.62 -5.60
C GLY A 23 -0.06 -9.28 -5.29
N PHE A 24 0.38 -8.53 -6.29
CA PHE A 24 0.88 -7.17 -6.08
C PHE A 24 -0.22 -6.25 -5.53
N ILE A 25 0.16 -5.35 -4.62
CA ILE A 25 -0.73 -4.30 -4.10
C ILE A 25 -0.17 -2.93 -4.47
N TYR A 26 -1.02 -2.07 -5.02
CA TYR A 26 -0.70 -0.69 -5.40
C TYR A 26 -1.38 0.26 -4.43
N LEU A 27 -0.61 1.19 -3.87
CA LEU A 27 -1.08 2.19 -2.91
C LEU A 27 -0.89 3.59 -3.51
N LEU A 28 -1.93 4.42 -3.46
CA LEU A 28 -1.87 5.84 -3.82
C LEU A 28 -1.98 6.69 -2.55
N THR A 29 -1.04 7.59 -2.30
CA THR A 29 -1.14 8.55 -1.19
C THR A 29 -1.96 9.78 -1.58
N ASP A 30 -2.51 10.49 -0.58
CA ASP A 30 -3.30 11.71 -0.81
C ASP A 30 -2.49 13.01 -0.81
N GLU A 31 -1.16 12.92 -0.66
CA GLU A 31 -0.24 14.05 -0.69
C GLU A 31 -0.27 14.81 -2.04
N SER A 32 0.24 16.03 -2.06
CA SER A 32 0.44 16.83 -3.27
C SER A 32 1.91 17.27 -3.37
N PRO A 33 2.73 16.66 -4.25
CA PRO A 33 2.37 15.58 -5.19
C PRO A 33 2.18 14.22 -4.50
N GLY A 34 1.24 13.42 -5.00
CA GLY A 34 0.96 12.08 -4.49
C GLY A 34 2.03 11.06 -4.89
N ARG A 35 2.16 9.97 -4.12
CA ARG A 35 3.07 8.85 -4.40
C ARG A 35 2.30 7.60 -4.78
N LEU A 36 2.76 6.91 -5.83
CA LEU A 36 2.30 5.57 -6.21
C LEU A 36 3.34 4.54 -5.76
N MET A 37 2.92 3.57 -4.97
CA MET A 37 3.79 2.57 -4.35
C MET A 37 3.34 1.17 -4.74
N ARG A 38 4.29 0.26 -4.98
CA ARG A 38 4.02 -1.14 -5.30
C ARG A 38 4.58 -2.04 -4.21
N VAL A 39 3.69 -2.79 -3.56
CA VAL A 39 4.03 -3.81 -2.58
C VAL A 39 4.00 -5.17 -3.28
N LYS A 40 5.09 -5.92 -3.12
CA LYS A 40 5.20 -7.31 -3.58
C LYS A 40 4.84 -8.26 -2.44
N PRO A 41 4.22 -9.41 -2.71
CA PRO A 41 4.12 -10.49 -1.74
C PRO A 41 5.50 -10.87 -1.20
N ALA A 42 5.58 -11.15 0.10
CA ALA A 42 6.72 -11.88 0.65
C ALA A 42 6.65 -13.32 0.14
N SER A 43 7.79 -13.86 -0.29
CA SER A 43 7.93 -15.26 -0.69
C SER A 43 7.78 -16.21 0.51
#